data_AF-A0A090WKY6-F1
#
_entry.id   AF-A0A090WKY6-F1
#
_cell.length_a   1.000
_cell.length_b   1.000
_cell.length_c   1.000
_cell.angle_alpha   90.00
_cell.angle_beta   90.00
_cell.angle_gamma   90.00
#
_symmetry.space_group_name_H-M   'P 1'
#
loop_
_entity.id
_entity.type
_entity.pdbx_description
1 polymer ?
#
loop_
_entity_poly.entity_id
_entity_poly.type
_entity_poly.pdbx_seq_one_letter_code
_entity_poly.pdbx_strand_id
1 'polypeptide(L)'
;MKIIFTLLILFFNLILSQGQEIKKISTGGYHYQLGDDFLNISDLDRVLESNEEAHRLLYDARQYRGISQILGFTGGALIGYQLGNLIAGKDFDNVQGFLGAGLIAIAIPINIRQTRKIETAVDIYNSGLNPSSEPSAQLSFISTGTSIGLSLRF
;
A
#
# COMPACT_ATOMS: atom_id res chain seq x y z
N MET A 1 39.52 16.27 -21.79
CA MET A 1 39.34 15.18 -20.81
C MET A 1 38.49 15.57 -19.60
N LYS A 2 38.80 16.65 -18.87
CA LYS A 2 38.04 17.06 -17.67
C LYS A 2 36.52 17.24 -17.90
N ILE A 3 36.12 17.93 -18.98
CA ILE A 3 34.72 18.19 -19.32
C ILE A 3 33.92 16.91 -19.59
N ILE A 4 34.52 15.95 -20.29
CA ILE A 4 33.90 14.65 -20.59
C ILE A 4 33.68 13.86 -19.30
N PHE A 5 34.65 13.90 -18.39
CA PHE A 5 34.55 13.25 -17.08
C PHE A 5 33.47 13.87 -16.20
N THR A 6 33.33 15.21 -16.23
CA THR A 6 32.26 15.92 -15.51
C THR A 6 30.87 15.58 -16.07
N LEU A 7 30.74 15.50 -17.40
CA LEU A 7 29.48 15.09 -18.06
C LEU A 7 29.09 13.65 -17.70
N LEU A 8 30.06 12.75 -17.63
CA LEU A 8 29.84 11.35 -17.27
C LEU A 8 29.34 11.20 -15.83
N ILE A 9 29.90 11.98 -14.89
CA ILE A 9 29.45 12.01 -13.49
C ILE A 9 28.01 12.56 -13.40
N LEU A 10 27.68 13.60 -14.17
CA LEU A 10 26.35 14.20 -14.13
C LEU A 10 25.28 13.23 -14.66
N PHE A 11 25.62 12.47 -15.71
CA PHE A 11 24.74 11.43 -16.26
C PHE A 11 24.55 10.26 -15.29
N PHE A 12 25.59 9.86 -14.56
CA PHE A 12 25.52 8.77 -13.59
C PHE A 12 24.60 9.08 -12.41
N ASN A 13 24.53 10.34 -11.97
CA ASN A 13 23.63 10.78 -10.90
C ASN A 13 22.14 10.71 -11.30
N LEU A 14 21.82 10.86 -12.59
CA LEU A 14 20.43 10.74 -13.07
C LEU A 14 19.91 9.30 -13.04
N ILE A 15 20.79 8.31 -13.12
CA ILE A 15 20.44 6.88 -13.16
C ILE A 15 20.16 6.31 -11.75
N LEU A 16 20.70 6.94 -10.70
CA LEU A 16 20.53 6.49 -9.31
C LEU A 16 19.21 6.94 -8.66
N SER A 17 18.42 7.77 -9.33
CA SER A 17 17.10 8.23 -8.85
C SER A 17 16.00 7.20 -9.13
N GLN A 18 16.24 5.94 -8.80
CA GLN A 18 15.21 4.89 -8.80
C GLN A 18 14.38 5.09 -7.52
N GLY A 19 13.09 5.39 -7.66
CA GLY A 19 12.23 5.62 -6.50
C GLY A 19 12.08 4.35 -5.65
N GLN A 20 11.95 4.53 -4.34
CA GLN A 20 11.83 3.42 -3.40
C GLN A 20 10.41 2.83 -3.44
N GLU A 21 10.32 1.52 -3.69
CA GLU A 21 9.06 0.78 -3.68
C GLU A 21 8.57 0.50 -2.26
N ILE A 22 7.25 0.54 -2.10
CA ILE A 22 6.55 0.16 -0.86
C ILE A 22 6.30 -1.34 -0.87
N LYS A 23 6.85 -2.07 0.12
CA LYS A 23 6.67 -3.51 0.27
C LYS A 23 5.61 -3.82 1.31
N LYS A 24 4.78 -4.83 1.05
CA LYS A 24 3.79 -5.35 2.00
C LYS A 24 4.43 -6.41 2.89
N ILE A 25 4.33 -6.23 4.21
CA ILE A 25 4.83 -7.19 5.22
C ILE A 25 3.64 -7.80 5.96
N SER A 26 3.65 -9.13 6.11
CA SER A 26 2.53 -9.91 6.64
C SER A 26 2.61 -10.24 8.14
N THR A 27 3.50 -9.61 8.92
CA THR A 27 3.73 -10.02 10.33
C THR A 27 3.34 -8.94 11.34
N GLY A 28 2.27 -9.22 12.10
CA GLY A 28 2.10 -8.78 13.49
C GLY A 28 2.07 -7.28 13.78
N GLY A 29 1.81 -6.42 12.80
CA GLY A 29 1.88 -4.97 12.93
C GLY A 29 2.01 -4.31 11.57
N TYR A 30 2.56 -3.10 11.54
CA TYR A 30 2.70 -2.24 10.36
C TYR A 30 2.87 -3.02 9.05
N HIS A 31 1.85 -2.90 8.18
CA HIS A 31 1.68 -3.77 7.01
C HIS A 31 2.52 -3.34 5.80
N TYR A 32 3.11 -2.15 5.84
CA TYR A 32 3.84 -1.56 4.72
C TYR A 32 5.21 -1.09 5.20
N GLN A 33 6.22 -1.27 4.37
CA GLN A 33 7.59 -0.82 4.62
C GLN A 33 8.14 -0.12 3.39
N LEU A 34 8.88 0.97 3.61
CA LEU A 34 9.63 1.68 2.57
C LEU A 34 11.11 1.64 2.96
N GLY A 35 11.91 0.89 2.20
CA GLY A 35 13.28 0.59 2.61
C GLY A 35 13.30 -0.18 3.92
N ASP A 36 13.88 0.42 4.97
CA ASP A 36 13.94 -0.16 6.32
C ASP A 36 12.83 0.36 7.25
N ASP A 37 12.08 1.39 6.86
CA ASP A 37 11.10 2.06 7.71
C ASP A 37 9.70 1.45 7.58
N PHE A 38 9.11 1.09 8.72
CA PHE A 38 7.71 0.67 8.78
C PHE A 38 6.78 1.87 8.63
N LEU A 39 5.88 1.79 7.66
CA LEU A 39 4.93 2.85 7.35
C LEU A 39 3.59 2.61 8.06
N ASN A 40 3.11 3.64 8.76
CA ASN A 40 1.72 3.72 9.16
C ASN A 40 0.85 4.36 8.04
N ILE A 41 -0.47 4.45 8.26
CA ILE A 41 -1.39 5.04 7.26
C ILE A 41 -1.16 6.54 7.03
N SER A 42 -0.63 7.27 8.01
CA SER A 42 -0.23 8.68 7.86
C SER A 42 1.08 8.82 7.08
N ASP A 43 2.04 7.92 7.30
CA ASP A 43 3.26 7.89 6.49
C ASP A 43 2.96 7.53 5.04
N LEU A 44 2.05 6.56 4.83
CA LEU A 44 1.61 6.17 3.51
C LEU A 44 0.98 7.34 2.75
N ASP A 45 0.21 8.19 3.42
CA ASP A 45 -0.41 9.40 2.84
C ASP A 45 0.63 10.39 2.33
N ARG A 46 1.64 10.65 3.14
CA ARG A 46 2.76 11.54 2.79
C ARG A 46 3.58 10.98 1.63
N VAL A 47 3.81 9.67 1.59
CA VAL A 47 4.55 9.02 0.49
C VAL A 47 3.72 9.03 -0.80
N LEU A 48 2.41 8.78 -0.70
CA LEU A 48 1.50 8.76 -1.84
C LEU A 48 1.14 10.16 -2.34
N GLU A 49 1.44 11.23 -1.60
CA GLU A 49 1.14 12.63 -2.00
C GLU A 49 1.76 13.00 -3.35
N SER A 50 2.87 12.37 -3.74
CA SER A 50 3.49 12.55 -5.05
C SER A 50 2.67 11.96 -6.22
N ASN A 51 1.64 11.14 -5.93
CA ASN A 51 0.75 10.54 -6.91
C ASN A 51 -0.71 10.83 -6.53
N GLU A 52 -1.33 11.78 -7.21
CA GLU A 52 -2.69 12.26 -6.92
C GLU A 52 -3.74 11.13 -6.93
N GLU A 53 -3.60 10.16 -7.83
CA GLU A 53 -4.52 9.03 -7.94
C GLU A 53 -4.40 8.08 -6.74
N ALA A 54 -3.17 7.73 -6.36
CA ALA A 54 -2.91 6.89 -5.20
C ALA A 54 -3.33 7.58 -3.89
N HIS A 55 -3.04 8.88 -3.76
CA HIS A 55 -3.45 9.70 -2.61
C HIS A 55 -4.99 9.73 -2.44
N ARG A 56 -5.73 9.93 -3.54
CA ARG A 56 -7.21 9.92 -3.51
C ARG A 56 -7.77 8.56 -3.06
N LEU A 57 -7.19 7.46 -3.55
CA LEU A 57 -7.61 6.11 -3.16
C LEU A 57 -7.38 5.83 -1.66
N LEU A 58 -6.28 6.33 -1.11
CA LEU A 58 -6.01 6.23 0.32
C LEU A 58 -6.99 7.09 1.14
N TYR A 59 -7.30 8.30 0.67
CA TYR A 59 -8.27 9.18 1.30
C TYR A 59 -9.66 8.52 1.39
N ASP A 60 -10.14 7.93 0.29
CA ASP A 60 -11.38 7.15 0.28
C ASP A 60 -11.34 6.01 1.31
N ALA A 61 -10.23 5.27 1.35
CA ALA A 61 -10.06 4.14 2.28
C ALA A 61 -10.17 4.59 3.75
N ARG A 62 -9.67 5.78 4.10
CA ARG A 62 -9.80 6.34 5.46
C ARG A 62 -11.25 6.60 5.85
N GLN A 63 -12.08 7.08 4.92
CA GLN A 63 -13.51 7.28 5.20
C GLN A 63 -14.22 5.97 5.53
N TYR A 64 -13.92 4.90 4.78
CA TYR A 64 -14.46 3.57 5.05
C TYR A 64 -13.99 3.00 6.39
N ARG A 65 -12.79 3.36 6.85
CA ARG A 65 -12.28 2.99 8.18
C ARG A 65 -13.13 3.58 9.29
N GLY A 66 -13.45 4.86 9.21
CA GLY A 66 -14.29 5.53 10.22
C GLY A 66 -15.68 4.90 10.31
N ILE A 67 -16.31 4.67 9.15
CA ILE A 67 -17.62 4.01 9.08
C ILE A 67 -17.55 2.59 9.67
N SER A 68 -16.54 1.81 9.28
CA SER A 68 -16.36 0.44 9.77
C SER A 68 -16.11 0.38 11.27
N GLN A 69 -15.33 1.34 11.82
CA GLN A 69 -15.09 1.43 13.25
C GLN A 69 -16.37 1.75 14.02
N ILE A 70 -17.19 2.70 13.53
CA ILE A 70 -18.47 3.02 14.17
C ILE A 70 -19.41 1.82 14.13
N LEU A 71 -19.53 1.16 12.97
CA LEU A 71 -20.40 -0.02 12.80
C LEU A 71 -19.93 -1.19 13.66
N GLY A 72 -18.63 -1.47 13.68
CA GLY A 72 -18.03 -2.55 14.47
C GLY A 72 -18.12 -2.28 15.97
N PHE A 73 -17.84 -1.05 16.41
CA PHE A 73 -17.95 -0.67 17.82
C PHE A 73 -19.40 -0.71 18.28
N THR A 74 -20.32 -0.11 17.51
CA THR A 74 -21.75 -0.10 17.86
C THR A 74 -22.34 -1.50 17.83
N GLY A 75 -22.06 -2.28 16.79
CA GLY A 75 -22.52 -3.66 16.67
C GLY A 75 -21.94 -4.57 17.76
N GLY A 76 -20.64 -4.43 18.05
CA GLY A 76 -19.97 -5.16 19.12
C GLY A 76 -20.46 -4.77 20.51
N ALA A 77 -20.72 -3.49 20.76
CA ALA A 77 -21.29 -3.00 22.02
C ALA A 77 -22.72 -3.53 22.23
N LEU A 78 -23.55 -3.55 21.18
CA LEU A 78 -24.90 -4.13 21.25
C LEU A 78 -24.86 -5.62 21.57
N ILE A 79 -24.03 -6.40 20.88
CA ILE A 79 -23.88 -7.83 21.16
C ILE A 79 -23.32 -8.05 22.58
N GLY A 80 -22.28 -7.30 22.95
CA GLY A 80 -21.66 -7.38 24.28
C GLY A 80 -22.62 -7.03 25.40
N TYR A 81 -23.45 -6.01 25.23
CA TYR A 81 -24.50 -5.63 26.16
C TYR A 81 -25.52 -6.76 26.35
N GLN A 82 -25.94 -7.40 25.26
CA GLN A 82 -26.90 -8.50 25.31
C GLN A 82 -26.33 -9.77 25.94
N LEU A 83 -25.06 -10.06 25.70
CA LEU A 83 -24.35 -11.13 26.42
C LEU A 83 -24.24 -10.81 27.92
N GLY A 84 -23.97 -9.55 28.28
CA GLY A 84 -23.95 -9.10 29.67
C GLY A 84 -25.32 -9.23 30.36
N ASN A 85 -26.41 -8.88 29.66
CA ASN A 85 -27.78 -9.05 30.17
C ASN A 85 -28.10 -10.53 30.45
N LEU A 86 -27.75 -11.43 29.53
CA LEU A 86 -27.91 -12.87 29.71
C LEU A 86 -27.16 -13.40 30.94
N ILE A 87 -25.91 -12.95 31.13
CA ILE A 87 -25.11 -13.33 32.31
C ILE A 87 -25.73 -12.78 33.61
N ALA A 88 -26.32 -11.58 33.56
CA ALA A 88 -27.01 -10.96 34.69
C ALA A 88 -28.40 -11.57 34.98
N GLY A 89 -28.81 -12.62 34.24
CA GLY A 89 -30.12 -13.25 34.38
C GLY A 89 -31.29 -12.41 33.84
N LYS A 90 -30.99 -11.42 32.99
CA LYS A 90 -32.00 -10.61 32.27
C LYS A 90 -32.31 -11.24 30.91
N ASP A 91 -33.48 -10.90 30.38
CA ASP A 91 -33.93 -11.41 29.09
C ASP A 91 -33.07 -10.87 27.92
N PHE A 92 -32.85 -11.74 26.94
CA PHE A 92 -32.21 -11.37 25.69
C PHE A 92 -33.21 -10.71 24.76
N ASP A 93 -32.99 -9.43 24.45
CA ASP A 93 -33.73 -8.75 23.40
C ASP A 93 -33.15 -9.13 22.03
N ASN A 94 -33.87 -10.03 21.36
CA ASN A 94 -33.57 -10.53 20.02
C ASN A 94 -33.36 -9.38 19.02
N VAL A 95 -34.12 -8.27 19.13
CA VAL A 95 -34.05 -7.16 18.19
C VAL A 95 -32.68 -6.48 18.24
N GLN A 96 -32.19 -6.18 19.44
CA GLN A 96 -30.88 -5.55 19.63
C GLN A 96 -29.72 -6.47 19.23
N GLY A 97 -29.85 -7.78 19.53
CA GLY A 97 -28.86 -8.78 19.12
C GLY A 97 -28.76 -8.93 17.59
N PHE A 98 -29.89 -9.05 16.90
CA PHE A 98 -29.93 -9.12 15.43
C PHE A 98 -29.46 -7.81 14.79
N LEU A 99 -29.80 -6.66 15.38
CA LEU A 99 -29.30 -5.36 14.90
C LEU A 99 -27.77 -5.29 15.02
N GLY A 100 -27.20 -5.67 16.16
CA GLY A 100 -25.75 -5.71 16.36
C GLY A 100 -25.04 -6.63 15.36
N ALA A 101 -25.60 -7.82 15.14
CA ALA A 101 -25.10 -8.76 14.14
C ALA A 101 -25.20 -8.22 12.70
N GLY A 102 -26.30 -7.56 12.36
CA GLY A 102 -26.50 -6.93 11.05
C GLY A 102 -25.51 -5.80 10.77
N LEU A 103 -25.21 -4.97 11.76
CA LEU A 103 -24.20 -3.91 11.64
C LEU A 103 -22.80 -4.49 11.39
N ILE A 104 -22.44 -5.57 12.08
CA ILE A 104 -21.17 -6.27 11.86
C ILE A 104 -21.13 -6.90 10.46
N ALA A 105 -22.24 -7.52 10.02
CA ALA A 105 -22.34 -8.12 8.69
C ALA A 105 -22.11 -7.08 7.57
N ILE A 106 -22.57 -5.84 7.75
CA ILE A 106 -22.32 -4.72 6.82
C ILE A 106 -20.86 -4.23 6.94
N ALA A 107 -20.28 -4.24 8.14
CA ALA A 107 -18.90 -3.79 8.35
C ALA A 107 -17.86 -4.70 7.66
N ILE A 108 -18.12 -6.01 7.53
CA ILE A 108 -17.20 -6.96 6.89
C ILE A 108 -16.85 -6.58 5.43
N PRO A 109 -17.81 -6.42 4.49
CA PRO A 109 -17.50 -6.07 3.11
C PRO A 109 -16.89 -4.66 2.98
N ILE A 110 -17.20 -3.72 3.90
CA ILE A 110 -16.60 -2.40 3.91
C ILE A 110 -15.11 -2.48 4.26
N ASN A 111 -14.73 -3.26 5.29
CA ASN A 111 -13.33 -3.48 5.64
C ASN A 111 -12.54 -4.14 4.50
N ILE A 112 -13.13 -5.13 3.81
CA ILE A 112 -12.48 -5.76 2.65
C ILE A 112 -12.23 -4.74 1.54
N ARG A 113 -13.21 -3.88 1.24
CA ARG A 113 -13.06 -2.81 0.24
C ARG A 113 -12.00 -1.78 0.62
N GLN A 114 -11.93 -1.43 1.90
CA GLN A 114 -10.92 -0.53 2.43
C GLN A 114 -9.51 -1.08 2.20
N THR A 115 -9.24 -2.33 2.59
CA THR A 115 -7.92 -2.95 2.41
C THR A 115 -7.53 -2.99 0.94
N ARG A 116 -8.46 -3.36 0.05
CA ARG A 116 -8.22 -3.36 -1.40
C ARG A 116 -7.87 -1.99 -1.94
N LYS A 117 -8.55 -0.92 -1.50
CA LYS A 117 -8.22 0.45 -1.92
C LYS A 117 -6.80 0.87 -1.51
N ILE A 118 -6.37 0.49 -0.31
CA ILE A 118 -5.00 0.78 0.18
C ILE A 118 -3.97 -0.01 -0.65
N GLU A 119 -4.24 -1.28 -0.93
CA GLU A 119 -3.37 -2.10 -1.78
C GLU A 119 -3.28 -1.55 -3.20
N THR A 120 -4.39 -1.16 -3.81
CA THR A 120 -4.40 -0.53 -5.14
C THR A 120 -3.67 0.81 -5.14
N ALA A 121 -3.79 1.62 -4.09
CA ALA A 121 -3.05 2.87 -3.98
C ALA A 121 -1.52 2.64 -3.97
N VAL A 122 -1.07 1.65 -3.19
CA VAL A 122 0.34 1.25 -3.14
C VAL A 122 0.81 0.71 -4.49
N ASP A 123 -0.02 -0.10 -5.15
CA ASP A 123 0.29 -0.69 -6.46
C ASP A 123 0.43 0.38 -7.55
N ILE A 124 -0.47 1.38 -7.59
CA ILE A 124 -0.39 2.51 -8.52
C ILE A 124 0.88 3.33 -8.28
N TYR A 125 1.24 3.58 -7.01
CA TYR A 125 2.48 4.29 -6.68
C TYR A 125 3.71 3.50 -7.15
N ASN A 126 3.82 2.22 -6.77
CA ASN A 126 4.93 1.35 -7.16
C ASN A 126 5.03 1.18 -8.69
N SER A 127 3.90 1.08 -9.38
CA SER A 127 3.85 1.03 -10.85
C SER A 127 4.25 2.35 -11.49
N GLY A 128 4.06 3.48 -10.81
CA GLY A 128 4.58 4.78 -11.24
C GLY A 128 6.10 4.93 -11.07
N LEU A 129 6.71 4.15 -10.16
CA LEU A 129 8.16 4.14 -9.93
C LEU A 129 8.90 3.27 -10.95
N ASN A 130 8.29 2.17 -11.37
CA ASN A 130 8.78 1.33 -12.45
C ASN A 130 7.98 1.62 -13.72
N PRO A 131 8.44 2.54 -14.61
CA PRO A 131 7.91 2.53 -15.95
C PRO A 131 8.12 1.11 -16.48
N SER A 132 7.02 0.40 -16.76
CA SER A 132 6.95 -0.99 -17.20
C SER A 132 7.94 -1.28 -18.34
N SER A 133 9.18 -1.54 -17.97
CA SER A 133 10.34 -1.75 -18.79
C SER A 133 11.47 -1.87 -17.76
N GLU A 134 11.72 -3.07 -17.23
CA GLU A 134 13.14 -3.43 -17.26
C GLU A 134 13.48 -3.38 -18.75
N PRO A 135 14.25 -2.39 -19.25
CA PRO A 135 14.91 -2.66 -20.50
C PRO A 135 15.83 -3.81 -20.12
N SER A 136 15.60 -5.01 -20.64
CA SER A 136 16.59 -6.07 -20.57
C SER A 136 17.77 -5.66 -21.45
N ALA A 137 18.43 -4.57 -21.04
CA ALA A 137 19.59 -3.97 -21.65
C ALA A 137 20.74 -4.92 -21.37
N GLN A 138 20.82 -5.99 -22.16
CA GLN A 138 21.94 -6.91 -22.09
C GLN A 138 23.15 -6.22 -22.70
N LEU A 139 23.98 -5.66 -21.83
CA LEU A 139 25.28 -5.13 -22.20
C LEU A 139 26.23 -6.32 -22.43
N SER A 140 26.42 -6.68 -23.69
CA SER A 140 27.35 -7.74 -24.09
C SER A 140 28.65 -7.13 -24.60
N PHE A 141 29.78 -7.60 -24.09
CA PHE A 141 31.09 -7.31 -24.67
C PHE A 141 31.30 -8.20 -25.89
N ILE A 142 31.57 -7.60 -27.05
CA ILE A 142 31.89 -8.32 -28.28
C ILE A 142 33.33 -8.03 -28.66
N SER A 143 34.08 -9.08 -28.98
CA SER A 143 35.42 -8.96 -29.53
C SER A 143 35.46 -9.68 -30.88
N THR A 144 35.71 -8.94 -31.94
CA THR A 144 36.06 -9.49 -33.27
C THR A 144 37.57 -9.31 -33.46
N GLY A 145 38.24 -10.18 -34.22
CA GLY A 145 39.71 -10.27 -34.29
C GLY A 145 40.50 -8.97 -34.58
N THR A 146 39.81 -7.88 -34.95
CA THR A 146 40.37 -6.54 -35.20
C THR A 146 39.71 -5.41 -34.39
N SER A 147 38.70 -5.67 -33.56
CA SER A 147 37.99 -4.63 -32.78
C SER A 147 37.28 -5.17 -31.55
N ILE A 148 37.28 -4.39 -30.47
CA ILE A 148 36.46 -4.62 -29.27
C ILE A 148 35.30 -3.61 -29.30
N GLY A 149 34.08 -4.08 -29.05
CA GLY A 149 32.87 -3.26 -29.03
C GLY A 149 31.92 -3.63 -27.89
N LEU A 150 31.05 -2.69 -27.54
CA LEU A 150 29.95 -2.88 -26.60
C LEU A 150 28.66 -3.00 -27.42
N SER A 151 27.90 -4.07 -27.21
CA SER A 151 26.56 -4.20 -27.76
C SER A 151 25.54 -4.05 -26.65
N LEU A 152 24.64 -3.10 -26.87
CA LEU A 152 23.47 -2.87 -26.05
C LEU A 152 22.27 -3.34 -26.88
N ARG A 153 21.59 -4.39 -26.41
CA ARG A 153 20.33 -4.86 -27.01
C ARG A 153 19.18 -4.41 -26.12
N PHE A 154 18.16 -3.81 -26.75
CA PHE A 154 16.90 -3.41 -26.12
C PHE A 154 15.84 -4.43 -26.46
#